data_AF-A0A453RSJ1-F1
#
_entry.id   AF-A0A453RSJ1-F1
#
_cell.length_a   1.000
_cell.length_b   1.000
_cell.length_c   1.000
_cell.angle_alpha   90.00
_cell.angle_beta   90.00
_cell.angle_gamma   90.00
#
_symmetry.space_group_name_H-M   'P 1'
#
loop_
_entity.id
_entity.type
_entity.pdbx_description
1 polymer ?
#
loop_
_entity_poly.entity_id
_entity_poly.type
_entity_poly.pdbx_seq_one_letter_code
_entity_poly.pdbx_strand_id
1 'polypeptide(L)'
;LLESSQKSYISIRMKFWAKTHDVNCPKDRTMSSMAIISLVAFHLQTRHPPILPAFSGLLKDGADFASVQRNVVLFKGFGSTNKESVAELFVSLMSKLLAVKDL
;
A
#
# COMPACT_ATOMS: atom_id res chain seq x y z
N LEU A 1 10.35 -13.76 -3.78
CA LEU A 1 10.18 -14.06 -2.33
C LEU A 1 10.51 -12.84 -1.46
N LEU A 2 11.68 -12.20 -1.60
CA LEU A 2 11.99 -10.94 -0.89
C LEU A 2 11.03 -9.77 -1.22
N GLU A 3 10.63 -9.62 -2.48
CA GLU A 3 9.77 -8.50 -2.92
C GLU A 3 8.33 -8.58 -2.36
N SER A 4 7.82 -9.80 -2.18
CA SER A 4 6.52 -10.06 -1.54
C SER A 4 6.59 -9.85 -0.03
N SER A 5 7.72 -10.14 0.60
CA SER A 5 7.88 -9.93 2.04
C SER A 5 7.91 -8.44 2.39
N GLN A 6 8.56 -7.59 1.59
CA GLN A 6 8.61 -6.15 1.84
C GLN A 6 7.24 -5.46 1.73
N LYS A 7 6.43 -5.81 0.72
CA LYS A 7 5.06 -5.27 0.53
C LYS A 7 4.12 -5.69 1.67
N SER A 8 4.24 -6.93 2.14
CA SER A 8 3.49 -7.42 3.30
C SER A 8 3.96 -6.75 4.60
N TYR A 9 5.26 -6.53 4.75
CA TYR A 9 5.87 -6.00 5.97
C TYR A 9 5.51 -4.53 6.24
N ILE A 10 5.48 -3.68 5.21
CA ILE A 10 5.04 -2.28 5.37
C ILE A 10 3.55 -2.19 5.73
N SER A 11 2.72 -3.08 5.17
CA SER A 11 1.28 -3.16 5.46
C SER A 11 1.02 -3.55 6.92
N ILE A 12 1.80 -4.50 7.45
CA ILE A 12 1.72 -4.92 8.86
C ILE A 12 2.16 -3.79 9.79
N ARG A 13 3.26 -3.09 9.48
CA ARG A 13 3.75 -1.97 10.29
C ARG A 13 2.75 -0.81 10.34
N MET A 14 2.08 -0.47 9.23
CA MET A 14 1.07 0.58 9.24
C MET A 14 -0.20 0.18 9.99
N LYS A 15 -0.63 -1.09 9.91
CA LYS A 15 -1.70 -1.60 10.75
C LYS A 15 -1.36 -1.54 12.24
N PHE A 16 -0.12 -1.86 12.60
CA PHE A 16 0.33 -1.76 13.99
C PHE A 16 0.36 -0.31 14.47
N TRP A 17 0.99 0.60 13.70
CA TRP A 17 1.00 2.04 14.01
C TRP A 17 -0.42 2.59 14.20
N ALA A 18 -1.34 2.27 13.28
CA ALA A 18 -2.72 2.75 13.34
C ALA A 18 -3.49 2.19 14.54
N LYS A 19 -3.21 0.95 14.96
CA LYS A 19 -3.78 0.37 16.19
C LYS A 19 -3.20 1.02 17.45
N THR A 20 -1.89 1.27 17.49
CA THR A 20 -1.21 1.88 18.64
C THR A 20 -1.63 3.33 18.87
N HIS A 21 -2.02 4.06 17.82
CA HIS A 21 -2.44 5.46 17.88
C HIS A 21 -3.97 5.63 17.82
N ASP A 22 -4.73 4.55 17.96
CA ASP A 22 -6.21 4.53 17.97
C ASP A 22 -6.89 5.14 16.72
N VAL A 23 -6.15 5.20 15.61
CA VAL A 23 -6.61 5.73 14.31
C VAL A 23 -7.29 4.67 13.42
N ASN A 24 -7.59 3.49 13.99
CA ASN A 24 -8.22 2.35 13.32
C ASN A 24 -9.52 1.90 14.02
N CYS A 25 -10.38 2.85 14.36
CA CYS A 25 -11.73 2.63 14.89
C CYS A 25 -12.76 3.44 14.08
N PRO A 26 -13.43 2.81 13.09
CA PRO A 26 -14.47 3.49 12.31
C PRO A 26 -15.63 4.03 13.17
N LYS A 27 -15.83 3.47 14.37
CA LYS A 27 -16.86 3.91 15.33
C LYS A 27 -16.49 5.25 16.00
N ASP A 28 -15.20 5.58 16.05
CA ASP A 28 -14.68 6.82 16.65
C ASP A 28 -14.28 7.86 15.58
N ARG A 29 -14.80 7.71 14.35
CA ARG A 29 -14.52 8.58 13.18
C ARG A 29 -13.05 8.59 12.72
N THR A 30 -12.29 7.54 13.03
CA THR A 30 -10.92 7.35 12.52
C THR A 30 -10.88 6.48 11.26
N MET A 31 -9.72 6.35 10.62
CA MET A 31 -9.59 5.76 9.29
C MET A 31 -9.86 4.24 9.34
N SER A 32 -10.66 3.71 8.41
CA SER A 32 -10.88 2.25 8.36
C SER A 32 -9.58 1.51 8.03
N SER A 33 -9.45 0.25 8.48
CA SER A 33 -8.35 -0.63 8.06
C SER A 33 -8.20 -0.68 6.54
N MET A 34 -9.30 -0.49 5.80
CA MET A 34 -9.31 -0.49 4.35
C MET A 34 -8.75 0.81 3.77
N ALA A 35 -9.04 1.96 4.38
CA ALA A 35 -8.46 3.25 4.00
C ALA A 35 -6.94 3.31 4.27
N ILE A 36 -6.47 2.74 5.39
CA ILE A 36 -5.04 2.62 5.70
C ILE A 36 -4.33 1.77 4.64
N ILE A 37 -4.91 0.63 4.26
CA ILE A 37 -4.36 -0.24 3.21
C ILE A 37 -4.35 0.47 1.85
N SER A 38 -5.42 1.20 1.51
CA SER A 38 -5.48 1.99 0.27
C SER A 38 -4.43 3.09 0.22
N LEU A 39 -4.16 3.77 1.35
CA LEU A 39 -3.12 4.79 1.41
C LEU A 39 -1.72 4.19 1.22
N VAL A 40 -1.45 3.04 1.84
CA VAL A 40 -0.20 2.30 1.63
C VAL A 40 -0.07 1.85 0.17
N ALA A 41 -1.13 1.30 -0.41
CA ALA A 41 -1.13 0.87 -1.81
C ALA A 41 -0.88 2.04 -2.76
N PHE A 42 -1.55 3.18 -2.54
CA PHE A 42 -1.35 4.40 -3.32
C PHE A 42 0.07 4.95 -3.19
N HIS A 43 0.63 4.93 -1.97
CA HIS A 43 2.02 5.34 -1.74
C HIS A 43 2.99 4.46 -2.54
N LEU A 44 2.80 3.14 -2.56
CA LEU A 44 3.63 2.21 -3.32
C LEU A 44 3.45 2.33 -4.85
N GLN A 45 2.24 2.67 -5.31
CA GLN A 45 1.93 2.94 -6.73
C GLN A 45 2.58 4.23 -7.24
N THR A 46 2.74 5.23 -6.37
CA THR A 46 3.28 6.56 -6.71
C THR A 46 4.78 6.71 -6.49
N ARG A 47 5.47 5.63 -6.06
CA ARG A 47 6.94 5.60 -6.01
C ARG A 47 7.54 5.67 -7.42
N HIS A 48 8.81 6.06 -7.50
CA HIS A 48 9.56 6.08 -8.75
C HIS A 48 10.91 5.35 -8.56
N PRO A 49 11.10 4.14 -9.10
CA PRO A 49 10.12 3.33 -9.87
C PRO A 49 8.94 2.82 -9.02
N PRO A 50 7.76 2.55 -9.61
CA PRO A 50 6.58 2.10 -8.86
C PRO A 50 6.76 0.68 -8.32
N ILE A 51 6.30 0.44 -7.09
CA ILE A 51 6.46 -0.86 -6.39
C ILE A 51 5.23 -1.76 -6.56
N LEU A 52 4.05 -1.17 -6.72
CA LEU A 52 2.77 -1.88 -6.85
C LEU A 52 2.05 -1.37 -8.10
N PRO A 53 1.46 -2.25 -8.94
CA PRO A 53 0.72 -1.80 -10.11
C PRO A 53 -0.59 -1.10 -9.72
N ALA A 54 -1.10 -0.23 -10.58
CA ALA A 54 -2.41 0.39 -10.40
C ALA A 54 -3.51 -0.67 -10.28
N PHE A 55 -4.49 -0.46 -9.39
CA PHE A 55 -5.60 -1.41 -9.23
C PHE A 55 -6.44 -1.57 -10.49
N SER A 56 -6.50 -0.54 -11.35
CA SER A 56 -7.13 -0.63 -12.67
C SER A 56 -6.50 -1.73 -13.55
N GLY A 57 -5.18 -1.94 -13.45
CA GLY A 57 -4.49 -3.02 -14.15
C GLY A 57 -4.75 -4.40 -13.55
N LEU A 58 -4.97 -4.47 -12.22
CA LEU A 58 -5.31 -5.73 -11.54
C LEU A 58 -6.78 -6.13 -11.75
N LEU A 59 -7.66 -5.15 -11.88
CA LEU A 59 -9.11 -5.32 -12.02
C LEU A 59 -9.60 -5.20 -13.47
N LYS A 60 -8.68 -5.17 -14.45
CA LYS A 60 -9.01 -4.87 -15.85
C LYS A 60 -10.07 -5.80 -16.46
N ASP A 61 -10.12 -7.05 -16.03
CA ASP A 61 -11.04 -8.07 -16.55
C ASP A 61 -12.22 -8.34 -15.60
N GLY A 62 -12.34 -7.56 -14.51
CA GLY A 62 -13.32 -7.75 -13.46
C GLY A 62 -12.71 -7.91 -12.06
N ALA A 63 -13.57 -7.78 -11.06
CA ALA A 63 -13.20 -7.89 -9.64
C ALA A 63 -13.43 -9.31 -9.06
N ASP A 64 -13.87 -10.26 -9.88
CA ASP A 64 -13.98 -11.65 -9.45
C ASP A 64 -12.59 -12.27 -9.23
N PHE A 65 -12.53 -13.26 -8.35
CA PHE A 65 -11.27 -13.85 -7.91
C PHE A 65 -10.46 -14.44 -9.08
N ALA A 66 -11.12 -15.08 -10.06
CA ALA A 66 -10.42 -15.71 -11.17
C ALA A 66 -9.78 -14.66 -12.10
N SER A 67 -10.49 -13.57 -12.38
CA SER A 67 -9.96 -12.45 -13.17
C SER A 67 -8.81 -11.74 -12.47
N VAL A 68 -8.94 -11.45 -11.19
CA VAL A 68 -7.86 -10.83 -10.40
C VAL A 68 -6.64 -11.75 -10.35
N GLN A 69 -6.83 -13.05 -10.11
CA GLN A 69 -5.72 -14.00 -10.04
C GLN A 69 -4.94 -14.07 -11.36
N ARG A 70 -5.64 -14.10 -12.51
CA ARG A 70 -4.97 -14.05 -13.82
C ARG A 70 -4.14 -12.78 -13.99
N ASN A 71 -4.69 -11.64 -13.59
CA ASN A 71 -4.02 -10.34 -13.75
C ASN A 71 -2.83 -10.16 -12.81
N VAL A 72 -2.90 -10.66 -11.57
CA VAL A 72 -1.77 -10.63 -10.63
C VAL A 72 -0.55 -11.35 -11.20
N VAL A 73 -0.73 -12.45 -11.93
CA VAL A 73 0.38 -13.19 -12.54
C VAL A 73 1.15 -12.34 -13.55
N LEU A 74 0.47 -11.45 -14.29
CA LEU A 74 1.10 -10.55 -15.26
C LEU A 74 2.07 -9.55 -14.61
N PHE A 75 1.88 -9.26 -13.33
CA PHE A 75 2.72 -8.32 -12.56
C PHE A 75 3.76 -9.02 -11.69
N LYS A 76 4.08 -10.29 -11.97
CA LYS A 76 5.15 -11.00 -11.26
C LYS A 76 6.49 -10.27 -11.47
N GLY A 77 7.11 -9.84 -10.37
CA GLY A 77 8.37 -9.07 -10.40
C GLY A 77 8.20 -7.56 -10.64
N PHE A 78 6.96 -7.07 -10.73
CA PHE A 78 6.68 -5.63 -10.78
C PHE A 78 7.12 -4.96 -9.49
N GLY A 79 7.99 -3.96 -9.60
CA GLY A 79 8.57 -3.24 -8.46
C GLY A 79 10.01 -3.64 -8.14
N SER A 80 10.55 -4.66 -8.80
CA SER A 80 11.92 -5.16 -8.57
C SER A 80 13.04 -4.14 -8.88
N THR A 81 12.74 -3.13 -9.70
CA THR A 81 13.65 -2.03 -10.04
C THR A 81 13.71 -0.96 -8.95
N ASN A 82 12.71 -0.87 -8.08
CA ASN A 82 12.76 0.00 -6.90
C ASN A 82 13.68 -0.63 -5.84
N LYS A 83 14.58 0.17 -5.27
CA LYS A 83 15.58 -0.25 -4.27
C LYS A 83 15.38 0.38 -2.91
N GLU A 84 14.28 1.11 -2.72
CA GLU A 84 13.97 1.74 -1.45
C GLU A 84 13.76 0.69 -0.37
N SER A 85 14.40 0.91 0.76
CA SER A 85 14.19 0.13 1.96
C SER A 85 12.81 0.37 2.55
N VAL A 86 12.35 -0.57 3.39
CA VAL A 86 11.09 -0.40 4.12
C VAL A 86 11.10 0.86 4.99
N ALA A 87 12.26 1.23 5.54
CA ALA A 87 12.40 2.43 6.36
C ALA A 87 12.16 3.70 5.54
N GLU A 88 12.74 3.80 4.35
CA GLU A 88 12.53 4.95 3.45
C GLU A 88 11.07 5.07 2.99
N LEU A 89 10.43 3.94 2.67
CA LEU A 89 9.01 3.91 2.32
C LEU A 89 8.12 4.34 3.50
N PHE A 90 8.44 3.89 4.71
CA PHE A 90 7.71 4.28 5.92
C PHE A 90 7.85 5.78 6.21
N VAL A 91 9.08 6.31 6.22
CA VAL A 91 9.38 7.72 6.49
C VAL A 91 8.76 8.62 5.44
N SER A 92 8.83 8.24 4.16
CA SER A 92 8.27 9.05 3.08
C SER A 92 6.74 9.05 3.07
N LEU A 93 6.09 7.95 3.46
CA LEU A 93 4.64 7.92 3.68
C LEU A 93 4.23 8.86 4.83
N MET A 94 4.92 8.79 5.97
CA MET A 94 4.65 9.68 7.10
C MET A 94 4.89 11.16 6.75
N SER A 95 5.95 11.45 6.00
CA SER A 95 6.24 12.81 5.54
C SER A 95 5.13 13.36 4.63
N LYS A 96 4.60 12.53 3.72
CA LYS A 96 3.47 12.90 2.85
C LYS A 96 2.18 13.13 3.65
N LEU A 97 1.92 12.31 4.67
CA LEU A 97 0.78 12.50 5.58
C LEU A 97 0.88 13.81 6.36
N LEU A 98 2.07 14.13 6.87
CA LEU A 98 2.33 15.36 7.64
C LEU A 98 2.38 16.62 6.78
N ALA A 99 2.55 16.49 5.46
CA ALA A 99 2.50 17.61 4.53
C ALA A 99 1.06 18.08 4.25
N VAL A 100 0.05 17.30 4.62
CA VAL A 100 -1.36 17.71 4.57
C VAL A 100 -1.66 18.56 5.82
N LYS A 101 -1.10 19.78 5.87
CA LYS A 101 -1.31 20.71 6.99
C LYS A 101 -2.41 21.75 6.74
N ASP A 102 -2.88 21.88 5.51
CA ASP A 102 -3.76 22.99 5.11
C ASP A 102 -5.07 22.51 4.44
N LEU A 103 -5.87 21.71 5.16
CA LEU A 103 -7.23 21.32 4.75
C LEU A 103 -8.25 21.74 5.79
#